data_AF-A0A7S0TJX6-F1
#
_entry.id   AF-A0A7S0TJX6-F1
#
_cell.length_a   1.000
_cell.length_b   1.000
_cell.length_c   1.000
_cell.angle_alpha   90.00
_cell.angle_beta   90.00
_cell.angle_gamma   90.00
#
_symmetry.space_group_name_H-M   'P 1'
#
loop_
_entity.id
_entity.type
_entity.pdbx_description
1 polymer ?
#
loop_
_entity_poly.entity_id
_entity_poly.type
_entity_poly.pdbx_seq_one_letter_code
_entity_poly.pdbx_strand_id
1 'polypeptide(L)'
;MLNPDGVINGNYRCSVSGHDLNRQWLNPDRGLHPTIHSIKQVLRGTKSTRDVSIYCDIHGHSRKCNMFMYGCSSKTPSLRLKERVFPYLLHNDSLMFSYDDCNFKVQRCKESAARVVVWREFSVPNSYTLEMSLGGGDFGEDPLVKPPMHFTIEDYIDMGRLFCEGILDLYDPGRVRLEAALNELEQLHPEVKRQQQQDEDEGEKPP
;
A
#
# COMPACT_ATOMS: atom_id res chain seq x y z
N MET A 1 2.69 16.19 5.55
CA MET A 1 4.06 15.76 5.92
C MET A 1 4.08 15.35 7.39
N LEU A 2 4.54 14.15 7.73
CA LEU A 2 4.52 13.62 9.12
C LEU A 2 5.79 13.91 9.95
N ASN A 3 6.89 14.30 9.30
CA ASN A 3 8.16 14.62 9.94
C ASN A 3 8.73 15.97 9.45
N PRO A 4 8.00 17.10 9.62
CA PRO A 4 8.46 18.40 9.15
C PRO A 4 9.81 18.79 9.78
N ASP A 5 9.98 18.54 11.08
CA ASP A 5 11.20 18.89 11.81
C ASP A 5 12.42 18.11 11.28
N GLY A 6 12.25 16.80 11.04
CA GLY A 6 13.30 15.98 10.46
C GLY A 6 13.72 16.48 9.07
N VAL A 7 12.75 16.84 8.22
CA VAL A 7 13.04 17.37 6.88
C VAL A 7 13.83 18.67 6.94
N ILE A 8 13.41 19.63 7.76
CA ILE A 8 14.10 20.93 7.91
C ILE A 8 15.55 20.73 8.39
N ASN A 9 15.79 19.72 9.25
CA ASN A 9 17.11 19.41 9.77
C ASN A 9 17.94 18.46 8.88
N GLY A 10 17.44 18.08 7.69
CA GLY A 10 18.13 17.17 6.78
C GLY A 10 18.19 15.72 7.25
N ASN A 11 17.31 15.31 8.17
CA ASN A 11 17.20 13.92 8.59
C ASN A 11 16.56 13.08 7.50
N TYR A 12 17.23 11.99 7.13
CA TYR A 12 16.71 11.03 6.15
C TYR A 12 15.55 10.18 6.70
N ARG A 13 15.60 9.75 7.96
CA ARG A 13 14.74 8.66 8.48
C ARG A 13 14.03 8.94 9.80
N CYS A 14 14.69 9.56 10.75
CA CYS A 14 14.17 9.75 12.10
C CYS A 14 13.63 11.16 12.32
N SER A 15 12.76 11.31 13.32
CA SER A 15 12.47 12.61 13.92
C SER A 15 13.74 13.26 14.49
N VAL A 16 13.66 14.53 14.86
CA VAL A 16 14.75 15.23 15.56
C VAL A 16 15.10 14.60 16.92
N SER A 17 14.17 13.86 17.52
CA SER A 17 14.39 13.07 18.73
C SER A 17 15.02 11.69 18.46
N GLY A 18 15.34 11.35 17.20
CA GLY A 18 15.99 10.10 16.84
C GLY A 18 15.05 8.90 16.65
N HIS A 19 13.74 9.09 16.69
CA HIS A 19 12.76 8.01 16.54
C HIS A 19 12.37 7.79 15.07
N ASP A 20 12.40 6.53 14.61
CA ASP A 20 11.74 6.11 13.35
C ASP A 20 10.23 6.16 13.57
N LEU A 21 9.58 7.22 13.09
CA LEU A 21 8.15 7.48 13.31
C LEU A 21 7.27 6.35 12.75
N ASN A 22 7.70 5.69 11.68
CA ASN A 22 6.99 4.54 11.12
C ASN A 22 7.23 3.24 11.91
N ARG A 23 7.75 3.32 13.13
CA ARG A 23 7.75 2.23 14.13
C ARG A 23 6.97 2.56 15.39
N GLN A 24 6.38 3.75 15.46
CA GLN A 24 5.71 4.27 16.65
C GLN A 24 4.17 4.20 16.54
N TRP A 25 3.62 3.57 15.49
CA TRP A 25 2.18 3.59 15.26
C TRP A 25 1.38 2.74 16.24
N LEU A 26 1.96 1.67 16.79
CA LEU A 26 1.25 0.81 17.73
C LEU A 26 0.88 1.58 19.00
N ASN A 27 1.88 2.14 19.67
CA ASN A 27 1.73 2.91 20.92
C ASN A 27 2.48 4.25 20.83
N PRO A 28 1.95 5.25 20.09
CA PRO A 28 2.62 6.55 19.98
C PRO A 28 2.48 7.35 21.28
N ASP A 29 3.61 7.75 21.84
CA ASP A 29 3.66 8.74 22.91
C ASP A 29 3.30 10.15 22.39
N ARG A 30 2.50 10.89 23.16
CA ARG A 30 1.99 12.22 22.78
C ARG A 30 3.09 13.28 22.75
N GLY A 31 4.10 13.17 23.61
CA GLY A 31 5.23 14.11 23.69
C GLY A 31 6.33 13.80 22.68
N LEU A 32 6.69 12.52 22.51
CA LEU A 32 7.78 12.10 21.63
C LEU A 32 7.35 11.92 20.17
N HIS A 33 6.11 11.51 19.92
CA HIS A 33 5.58 11.21 18.59
C HIS A 33 4.28 11.99 18.29
N PRO A 34 4.26 13.33 18.48
CA PRO A 34 3.03 14.12 18.43
C PRO A 34 2.31 14.01 17.08
N THR A 35 3.04 13.89 15.97
CA THR A 35 2.45 13.77 14.62
C THR A 35 1.76 12.42 14.43
N ILE A 36 2.36 11.32 14.90
CA ILE A 36 1.76 9.97 14.84
C ILE A 36 0.57 9.86 15.81
N HIS A 37 0.69 10.39 17.01
CA HIS A 37 -0.43 10.44 17.95
C HIS A 37 -1.61 11.21 17.34
N SER A 38 -1.36 12.39 16.78
CA SER A 38 -2.41 13.25 16.21
C SER A 38 -3.09 12.64 14.99
N ILE A 39 -2.35 12.04 14.05
CA ILE A 39 -2.96 11.41 12.87
C ILE A 39 -3.81 10.19 13.26
N LYS A 40 -3.44 9.42 14.29
CA LYS A 40 -4.31 8.36 14.83
C LYS A 40 -5.63 8.94 15.37
N GLN A 41 -5.62 10.10 16.02
CA GLN A 41 -6.86 10.74 16.49
C GLN A 41 -7.74 11.22 15.32
N VAL A 42 -7.13 11.80 14.28
CA VAL A 42 -7.86 12.18 13.05
C VAL A 42 -8.49 10.96 12.40
N LEU A 43 -7.77 9.84 12.35
CA LEU A 43 -8.28 8.58 11.79
C LEU A 43 -9.44 8.03 12.62
N ARG A 44 -9.35 8.03 13.95
CA ARG A 44 -10.47 7.65 14.85
C ARG A 44 -11.69 8.54 14.64
N GLY A 45 -11.50 9.85 14.63
CA GLY A 45 -12.59 10.81 14.38
C GLY A 45 -13.26 10.59 13.02
N THR A 46 -12.45 10.36 11.98
CA THR A 46 -12.96 10.05 10.64
C THR A 46 -13.79 8.76 10.67
N LYS A 47 -13.25 7.65 11.20
CA LYS A 47 -13.95 6.36 11.31
C LYS A 47 -15.24 6.43 12.12
N SER A 48 -15.35 7.36 13.08
CA SER A 48 -16.58 7.55 13.86
C SER A 48 -17.72 8.18 13.07
N THR A 49 -17.44 8.80 11.91
CA THR A 49 -18.45 9.51 11.10
C THR A 49 -18.60 8.96 9.68
N ARG A 50 -17.57 8.29 9.16
CA ARG A 50 -17.56 7.72 7.80
C ARG A 50 -16.53 6.61 7.68
N ASP A 51 -16.68 5.77 6.66
CA ASP A 51 -15.67 4.78 6.35
C ASP A 51 -14.40 5.37 5.71
N VAL A 52 -13.32 4.62 5.86
CA VAL A 52 -12.03 4.92 5.23
C VAL A 52 -11.78 3.84 4.19
N SER A 53 -11.91 4.23 2.93
CA SER A 53 -11.77 3.35 1.76
C SER A 53 -10.34 2.85 1.57
N ILE A 54 -9.37 3.77 1.60
CA ILE A 54 -7.94 3.50 1.43
C ILE A 54 -7.15 4.30 2.46
N TYR A 55 -6.11 3.68 3.01
CA TYR A 55 -5.03 4.34 3.72
C TYR A 55 -3.72 4.12 2.97
N CYS A 56 -2.93 5.19 2.76
CA CYS A 56 -1.65 5.08 2.08
C CYS A 56 -0.58 5.92 2.79
N ASP A 57 0.50 5.25 3.19
CA ASP A 57 1.72 5.82 3.76
C ASP A 57 2.77 5.95 2.64
N ILE A 58 3.11 7.18 2.23
CA ILE A 58 3.94 7.42 1.04
C ILE A 58 5.41 7.62 1.43
N HIS A 59 6.31 6.83 0.84
CA HIS A 59 7.73 6.75 1.15
C HIS A 59 8.62 6.82 -0.09
N GLY A 60 9.86 7.22 0.12
CA GLY A 60 10.94 7.08 -0.86
C GLY A 60 11.78 5.83 -0.59
N HIS A 61 12.10 5.07 -1.62
CA HIS A 61 12.82 3.81 -1.51
C HIS A 61 14.21 3.90 -2.17
N SER A 62 15.27 3.56 -1.43
CA SER A 62 16.65 3.85 -1.87
C SER A 62 17.35 2.71 -2.62
N ARG A 63 16.69 1.55 -2.80
CA ARG A 63 17.35 0.32 -3.30
C ARG A 63 16.71 -0.29 -4.54
N LYS A 64 15.40 -0.46 -4.52
CA LYS A 64 14.61 -0.96 -5.65
C LYS A 64 14.31 0.18 -6.61
N CYS A 65 14.30 -0.14 -7.91
CA CYS A 65 13.77 0.71 -8.96
C CYS A 65 12.24 0.74 -8.93
N ASN A 66 11.65 1.61 -9.75
CA ASN A 66 10.19 1.74 -9.94
C ASN A 66 9.45 2.19 -8.67
N MET A 67 8.13 2.19 -8.76
CA MET A 67 7.20 2.44 -7.67
C MET A 67 6.41 1.17 -7.39
N PHE A 68 6.11 0.89 -6.13
CA PHE A 68 5.41 -0.34 -5.74
C PHE A 68 4.77 -0.18 -4.37
N MET A 69 3.91 -1.13 -3.98
CA MET A 69 3.22 -1.08 -2.70
C MET A 69 3.53 -2.26 -1.80
N TYR A 70 3.66 -1.96 -0.50
CA TYR A 70 3.49 -2.95 0.53
C TYR A 70 2.06 -2.89 1.09
N GLY A 71 1.33 -4.00 1.04
CA GLY A 71 0.00 -4.12 1.63
C GLY A 71 -0.03 -5.06 2.84
N CYS A 72 -1.24 -5.48 3.20
CA CYS A 72 -1.48 -6.45 4.26
C CYS A 72 -2.50 -7.50 3.79
N SER A 73 -2.04 -8.72 3.51
CA SER A 73 -2.94 -9.82 3.16
C SER A 73 -3.69 -10.32 4.38
N SER A 74 -5.01 -10.44 4.24
CA SER A 74 -5.85 -11.16 5.19
C SER A 74 -5.86 -12.66 4.89
N LYS A 75 -6.01 -13.47 5.93
CA LYS A 75 -6.34 -14.90 5.78
C LYS A 75 -7.83 -15.11 5.50
N THR A 76 -8.67 -14.10 5.76
CA THR A 76 -10.11 -14.18 5.55
C THR A 76 -10.43 -14.42 4.07
N PRO A 77 -11.10 -15.53 3.71
CA PRO A 77 -11.37 -15.87 2.31
C PRO A 77 -12.13 -14.78 1.53
N SER A 78 -13.07 -14.08 2.17
CA SER A 78 -13.90 -13.03 1.54
C SER A 78 -13.16 -11.72 1.23
N LEU A 79 -11.95 -11.55 1.76
CA LEU A 79 -11.07 -10.40 1.51
C LEU A 79 -9.89 -10.74 0.63
N ARG A 80 -9.77 -12.02 0.22
CA ARG A 80 -8.65 -12.54 -0.54
C ARG A 80 -8.55 -11.82 -1.90
N LEU A 81 -7.33 -11.42 -2.27
CA LEU A 81 -6.98 -10.62 -3.45
C LEU A 81 -7.51 -9.18 -3.49
N LYS A 82 -8.47 -8.79 -2.65
CA LYS A 82 -9.02 -7.42 -2.67
C LYS A 82 -7.96 -6.37 -2.38
N GLU A 83 -7.00 -6.68 -1.50
CA GLU A 83 -5.87 -5.80 -1.21
C GLU A 83 -4.87 -5.68 -2.37
N ARG A 84 -4.97 -6.54 -3.39
CA ARG A 84 -4.06 -6.56 -4.54
C ARG A 84 -4.61 -5.79 -5.74
N VAL A 85 -5.93 -5.62 -5.81
CA VAL A 85 -6.61 -4.95 -6.92
C VAL A 85 -6.07 -3.55 -7.13
N PHE A 86 -6.02 -2.74 -6.07
CA PHE A 86 -5.63 -1.34 -6.22
C PHE A 86 -4.19 -1.17 -6.74
N PRO A 87 -3.16 -1.84 -6.17
CA PRO A 87 -1.83 -1.89 -6.79
C PRO A 87 -1.83 -2.40 -8.24
N TYR A 88 -2.67 -3.37 -8.57
CA TYR A 88 -2.73 -3.93 -9.93
C TYR A 88 -3.36 -2.96 -10.95
N LEU A 89 -4.36 -2.16 -10.54
CA LEU A 89 -4.89 -1.07 -11.37
C LEU A 89 -3.79 -0.07 -11.72
N LEU A 90 -2.95 0.32 -10.74
CA LEU A 90 -1.83 1.24 -10.99
C LEU A 90 -0.77 0.65 -11.91
N HIS A 91 -0.53 -0.66 -11.82
CA HIS A 91 0.36 -1.38 -12.73
C HIS A 91 -0.15 -1.34 -14.17
N ASN A 92 -1.45 -1.57 -14.37
CA ASN A 92 -2.07 -1.56 -15.70
C ASN A 92 -2.01 -0.17 -16.36
N ASP A 93 -1.94 0.90 -15.56
CA ASP A 93 -1.91 2.28 -16.08
C ASP A 93 -0.52 2.89 -16.14
N SER A 94 0.52 2.22 -15.62
CA SER A 94 1.87 2.81 -15.58
C SER A 94 2.99 1.79 -15.51
N LEU A 95 3.90 1.89 -16.49
CA LEU A 95 5.18 1.21 -16.47
C LEU A 95 6.11 1.66 -15.33
N MET A 96 5.81 2.78 -14.66
CA MET A 96 6.56 3.20 -13.47
C MET A 96 6.16 2.41 -12.24
N PHE A 97 5.03 1.70 -12.27
CA PHE A 97 4.52 0.92 -11.15
C PHE A 97 4.71 -0.58 -11.39
N SER A 98 5.48 -1.22 -10.52
CA SER A 98 5.78 -2.65 -10.58
C SER A 98 4.90 -3.42 -9.60
N TYR A 99 3.91 -4.17 -10.13
CA TYR A 99 3.10 -5.07 -9.31
C TYR A 99 3.95 -6.23 -8.76
N ASP A 100 4.91 -6.75 -9.52
CA ASP A 100 5.80 -7.82 -9.10
C ASP A 100 6.67 -7.45 -7.89
N ASP A 101 7.00 -6.16 -7.74
CA ASP A 101 7.72 -5.66 -6.58
C ASP A 101 6.85 -5.49 -5.33
N CYS A 102 5.52 -5.54 -5.48
CA CYS A 102 4.58 -5.41 -4.39
C CYS A 102 4.68 -6.61 -3.43
N ASN A 103 4.44 -6.36 -2.14
CA ASN A 103 4.43 -7.42 -1.14
C ASN A 103 3.38 -7.19 -0.05
N PHE A 104 2.55 -8.21 0.15
CA PHE A 104 1.39 -8.14 1.04
C PHE A 104 1.61 -8.94 2.34
N LYS A 105 2.74 -9.66 2.46
CA LYS A 105 3.08 -10.41 3.67
C LYS A 105 3.59 -9.47 4.76
N VAL A 106 2.92 -9.48 5.90
CA VAL A 106 3.36 -8.73 7.09
C VAL A 106 4.51 -9.47 7.78
N GLN A 107 5.65 -8.79 7.93
CA GLN A 107 6.80 -9.27 8.68
C GLN A 107 6.71 -8.81 10.14
N ARG A 108 7.20 -9.63 11.08
CA ARG A 108 7.17 -9.32 12.53
C ARG A 108 7.82 -7.97 12.87
N CYS A 109 8.86 -7.56 12.16
CA CYS A 109 9.53 -6.27 12.38
C CYS A 109 8.75 -5.04 11.85
N LYS A 110 7.64 -5.27 11.16
CA LYS A 110 6.77 -4.24 10.56
C LYS A 110 5.41 -4.15 11.25
N GLU A 111 5.21 -4.90 12.32
CA GLU A 111 3.97 -4.92 13.12
C GLU A 111 3.58 -3.52 13.63
N SER A 112 4.55 -2.67 13.92
CA SER A 112 4.34 -1.30 14.38
C SER A 112 4.37 -0.24 13.26
N ALA A 113 4.38 -0.66 11.99
CA ALA A 113 4.31 0.25 10.85
C ALA A 113 2.87 0.74 10.61
N ALA A 114 2.75 1.92 10.02
CA ALA A 114 1.49 2.60 9.80
C ALA A 114 0.46 1.73 9.10
N ARG A 115 0.82 1.15 7.95
CA ARG A 115 -0.09 0.32 7.16
C ARG A 115 -0.66 -0.86 7.96
N VAL A 116 0.15 -1.48 8.83
CA VAL A 116 -0.24 -2.67 9.59
C VAL A 116 -1.15 -2.29 10.74
N VAL A 117 -0.81 -1.22 11.45
CA VAL A 117 -1.65 -0.67 12.53
C VAL A 117 -2.99 -0.20 11.99
N VAL A 118 -3.01 0.53 10.87
CA VAL A 118 -4.26 0.99 10.25
C VAL A 118 -5.11 -0.19 9.75
N TRP A 119 -4.47 -1.18 9.13
CA TRP A 119 -5.15 -2.40 8.69
C TRP A 119 -5.84 -3.14 9.85
N ARG A 120 -5.15 -3.31 10.99
CA ARG A 120 -5.66 -4.08 12.13
C ARG A 120 -6.57 -3.30 13.07
N GLU A 121 -6.10 -2.17 13.57
CA GLU A 121 -6.82 -1.41 14.61
C GLU A 121 -8.02 -0.64 14.04
N PHE A 122 -8.00 -0.28 12.75
CA PHE A 122 -9.03 0.54 12.12
C PHE A 122 -9.82 -0.22 11.04
N SER A 123 -9.50 -1.51 10.84
CA SER A 123 -10.17 -2.40 9.89
C SER A 123 -10.29 -1.79 8.50
N VAL A 124 -9.17 -1.27 7.98
CA VAL A 124 -9.06 -0.73 6.61
C VAL A 124 -8.31 -1.77 5.75
N PRO A 125 -8.99 -2.57 4.91
CA PRO A 125 -8.34 -3.62 4.13
C PRO A 125 -7.30 -3.08 3.16
N ASN A 126 -7.64 -1.98 2.48
CA ASN A 126 -6.78 -1.28 1.54
C ASN A 126 -5.83 -0.33 2.27
N SER A 127 -4.88 -0.90 3.00
CA SER A 127 -3.90 -0.15 3.79
C SER A 127 -2.49 -0.43 3.30
N TYR A 128 -1.86 0.59 2.71
CA TYR A 128 -0.64 0.44 1.94
C TYR A 128 0.50 1.32 2.46
N THR A 129 1.72 0.90 2.16
CA THR A 129 2.88 1.79 2.02
C THR A 129 3.19 1.90 0.53
N LEU A 130 3.11 3.09 -0.05
CA LEU A 130 3.58 3.35 -1.42
C LEU A 130 5.06 3.72 -1.35
N GLU A 131 5.90 2.92 -1.97
CA GLU A 131 7.35 3.10 -2.04
C GLU A 131 7.69 3.60 -3.45
N MET A 132 8.34 4.76 -3.54
CA MET A 132 8.75 5.35 -4.81
C MET A 132 10.27 5.42 -4.86
N SER A 133 10.89 4.81 -5.86
CA SER A 133 12.35 4.79 -6.02
C SER A 133 12.94 6.21 -6.02
N LEU A 134 13.98 6.43 -5.21
CA LEU A 134 14.77 7.67 -5.24
C LEU A 134 15.73 7.71 -6.45
N GLY A 135 15.95 6.56 -7.10
CA GLY A 135 16.93 6.39 -8.18
C GLY A 135 16.32 6.28 -9.58
N GLY A 136 14.99 6.15 -9.71
CA GLY A 136 14.32 5.99 -11.00
C GLY A 136 13.74 4.61 -11.27
N GLY A 137 13.35 4.37 -12.52
CA GLY A 137 12.72 3.16 -13.00
C GLY A 137 13.56 2.38 -14.00
N ASP A 138 13.47 1.06 -13.94
CA ASP A 138 13.92 0.14 -14.99
C ASP A 138 12.74 -0.38 -15.84
N PHE A 139 11.51 -0.06 -15.41
CA PHE A 139 10.24 -0.28 -16.13
C PHE A 139 9.88 -1.73 -16.45
N GLY A 140 10.72 -2.71 -16.09
CA GLY A 140 10.50 -4.13 -16.39
C GLY A 140 10.49 -4.47 -17.89
N GLU A 141 10.81 -3.52 -18.75
CA GLU A 141 10.80 -3.64 -20.21
C GLU A 141 12.20 -3.92 -20.75
N ASP A 142 12.30 -4.40 -22.00
CA ASP A 142 13.58 -4.49 -22.69
C ASP A 142 14.24 -3.07 -22.69
N PRO A 143 15.48 -2.92 -22.18
CA PRO A 143 16.17 -1.63 -22.16
C PRO A 143 16.32 -0.96 -23.55
N LEU A 144 16.20 -1.73 -24.63
CA LEU A 144 16.17 -1.21 -26.01
C LEU A 144 14.83 -0.55 -26.37
N VAL A 145 13.74 -0.97 -25.73
CA VAL A 145 12.39 -0.40 -25.88
C VAL A 145 12.22 0.79 -24.93
N LYS A 146 12.59 0.61 -23.65
CA LYS A 146 12.55 1.69 -22.66
C LYS A 146 13.78 1.62 -21.76
N PRO A 147 14.78 2.49 -21.97
CA PRO A 147 15.99 2.47 -21.14
C PRO A 147 15.67 2.90 -19.71
N PRO A 148 16.42 2.43 -18.70
CA PRO A 148 16.28 2.91 -17.34
C PRO A 148 16.51 4.42 -17.24
N MET A 149 15.67 5.10 -16.46
CA MET A 149 15.73 6.57 -16.31
C MET A 149 15.49 7.00 -14.86
N HIS A 150 16.13 8.09 -14.47
CA HIS A 150 15.85 8.76 -13.20
C HIS A 150 14.46 9.36 -13.21
N PHE A 151 13.74 9.25 -12.08
CA PHE A 151 12.46 9.92 -11.93
C PHE A 151 12.63 11.41 -11.70
N THR A 152 11.81 12.20 -12.39
CA THR A 152 11.67 13.64 -12.17
C THR A 152 10.56 13.95 -11.18
N ILE A 153 10.37 15.23 -10.85
CA ILE A 153 9.24 15.67 -10.02
C ILE A 153 7.92 15.37 -10.71
N GLU A 154 7.88 15.54 -12.03
CA GLU A 154 6.71 15.28 -12.88
C GLU A 154 6.30 13.80 -12.81
N ASP A 155 7.25 12.86 -12.81
CA ASP A 155 6.95 11.43 -12.67
C ASP A 155 6.24 11.11 -11.35
N TYR A 156 6.67 11.72 -10.24
CA TYR A 156 6.00 11.55 -8.95
C TYR A 156 4.62 12.23 -8.89
N ILE A 157 4.46 13.38 -9.56
CA ILE A 157 3.17 14.06 -9.69
C ILE A 157 2.21 13.20 -10.52
N ASP A 158 2.68 12.62 -11.63
CA ASP A 158 1.90 11.72 -12.48
C ASP A 158 1.50 10.45 -11.73
N MET A 159 2.38 9.88 -10.91
CA MET A 159 1.98 8.79 -10.01
C MET A 159 0.88 9.24 -9.04
N GLY A 160 0.93 10.47 -8.52
CA GLY A 160 -0.14 11.03 -7.70
C GLY A 160 -1.48 11.17 -8.43
N ARG A 161 -1.44 11.57 -9.72
CA ARG A 161 -2.62 11.64 -10.59
C ARG A 161 -3.21 10.24 -10.81
N LEU A 162 -2.37 9.29 -11.23
CA LEU A 162 -2.76 7.89 -11.45
C LEU A 162 -3.29 7.22 -10.18
N PHE A 163 -2.71 7.54 -9.01
CA PHE A 163 -3.23 7.07 -7.73
C PHE A 163 -4.68 7.52 -7.51
N CYS A 164 -5.00 8.78 -7.81
CA CYS A 164 -6.37 9.29 -7.73
C CYS A 164 -7.31 8.65 -8.76
N GLU A 165 -6.86 8.46 -10.00
CA GLU A 165 -7.62 7.77 -11.05
C GLU A 165 -7.92 6.31 -10.66
N GLY A 166 -6.95 5.59 -10.12
CA GLY A 166 -7.14 4.23 -9.61
C GLY A 166 -8.15 4.14 -8.46
N ILE A 167 -8.34 5.22 -7.67
CA ILE A 167 -9.40 5.27 -6.65
C ILE A 167 -10.77 5.33 -7.34
N LEU A 168 -10.90 6.13 -8.41
CA LEU A 168 -12.14 6.21 -9.17
C LEU A 168 -12.47 4.86 -9.80
N ASP A 169 -11.49 4.18 -10.39
CA ASP A 169 -11.67 2.84 -10.96
C ASP A 169 -12.10 1.79 -9.93
N LEU A 170 -11.53 1.85 -8.72
CA LEU A 170 -11.87 0.93 -7.63
C LEU A 170 -13.33 1.07 -7.18
N TYR A 171 -13.92 2.27 -7.33
CA TYR A 171 -15.28 2.58 -6.89
C TYR A 171 -16.23 2.92 -8.05
N ASP A 172 -15.83 2.63 -9.29
CA ASP A 172 -16.68 2.84 -10.46
C ASP A 172 -17.96 2.00 -10.34
N PRO A 173 -19.16 2.59 -10.48
CA PRO A 173 -20.42 1.85 -10.41
C PRO A 173 -20.55 0.73 -11.46
N GLY A 174 -19.92 0.90 -12.63
CA GLY A 174 -19.87 -0.11 -13.67
C GLY A 174 -18.93 -1.28 -13.35
N ARG A 175 -17.97 -1.07 -12.43
CA ARG A 175 -16.98 -2.04 -11.96
C ARG A 175 -16.16 -2.70 -13.07
N VAL A 176 -16.13 -2.15 -14.28
CA VAL A 176 -15.55 -2.82 -15.45
C VAL A 176 -14.06 -3.08 -15.25
N ARG A 177 -13.31 -2.05 -14.86
CA ARG A 177 -11.85 -2.15 -14.61
C ARG A 177 -11.54 -2.96 -13.36
N LEU A 178 -12.37 -2.81 -12.32
CA LEU A 178 -12.29 -3.61 -11.10
C LEU A 178 -12.41 -5.12 -11.37
N GLU A 179 -13.47 -5.54 -12.07
CA GLU A 179 -13.69 -6.96 -12.39
C GLU A 179 -12.63 -7.51 -13.34
N ALA A 180 -12.18 -6.72 -14.31
CA ALA A 180 -11.06 -7.13 -15.18
C ALA A 180 -9.78 -7.39 -14.38
N ALA A 181 -9.40 -6.45 -13.51
CA ALA A 181 -8.23 -6.59 -12.63
C ALA A 181 -8.35 -7.80 -11.69
N LEU A 182 -9.52 -8.04 -11.11
CA LEU A 182 -9.78 -9.22 -10.27
C LEU A 182 -9.60 -10.53 -11.06
N ASN A 183 -10.18 -10.64 -12.25
CA ASN A 183 -10.08 -11.82 -13.09
C ASN A 183 -8.63 -12.13 -13.49
N GLU A 184 -7.83 -11.12 -13.80
CA GLU A 184 -6.41 -11.29 -14.12
C GLU A 184 -5.61 -11.70 -12.87
N LEU A 185 -5.86 -11.07 -11.72
CA LEU A 185 -5.21 -11.44 -10.46
C LEU A 185 -5.52 -12.88 -10.05
N GLU A 186 -6.73 -13.38 -10.28
CA GLU A 186 -7.10 -14.77 -10.04
C GLU A 186 -6.32 -15.75 -10.94
N GLN A 187 -6.01 -15.35 -12.18
CA GLN A 187 -5.20 -16.15 -13.09
C GLN A 187 -3.71 -16.14 -12.71
N LEU A 188 -3.20 -14.99 -12.24
CA LEU A 188 -1.82 -14.85 -11.76
C LEU A 188 -1.56 -15.58 -10.44
N HIS A 189 -2.60 -15.80 -9.64
CA HIS A 189 -2.52 -16.41 -8.31
C HIS A 189 -3.40 -17.67 -8.19
N PRO A 190 -3.18 -18.74 -8.99
CA PRO A 190 -4.03 -19.92 -9.00
C PRO A 190 -4.01 -20.71 -7.67
N GLU A 191 -2.95 -20.56 -6.87
CA GLU A 191 -2.86 -21.11 -5.50
C GLU A 191 -3.93 -20.58 -4.56
N VAL A 192 -4.36 -19.34 -4.78
CA VAL A 192 -5.37 -18.65 -3.96
C VAL A 192 -6.75 -19.26 -4.19
N LYS A 193 -7.06 -19.62 -5.43
CA LYS A 193 -8.28 -20.32 -5.84
C LYS A 193 -8.33 -21.74 -5.28
N ARG A 194 -7.20 -22.47 -5.32
CA ARG A 194 -7.09 -23.81 -4.71
C ARG A 194 -7.34 -23.80 -3.20
N GLN A 195 -6.80 -22.80 -2.49
CA GLN A 195 -7.03 -22.65 -1.05
C GLN A 195 -8.50 -22.31 -0.74
N GLN A 196 -9.19 -21.56 -1.61
CA GLN A 196 -10.61 -21.21 -1.43
C GLN A 196 -11.50 -22.45 -1.50
N GLN A 197 -11.27 -23.30 -2.50
CA GLN A 197 -12.00 -24.57 -2.66
C GLN A 197 -11.77 -25.51 -1.47
N GLN A 198 -10.54 -25.58 -0.94
CA GLN A 198 -10.23 -26.37 0.25
C GLN A 198 -10.93 -25.83 1.51
N ASP A 199 -10.92 -24.51 1.73
CA ASP A 199 -11.58 -23.89 2.89
C ASP A 199 -13.12 -24.09 2.84
N GLU A 200 -13.73 -24.05 1.65
CA GLU A 200 -15.16 -24.29 1.43
C GLU A 200 -15.53 -25.77 1.68
N ASP A 201 -14.76 -26.71 1.14
CA ASP A 201 -14.94 -28.15 1.33
C ASP A 201 -14.76 -28.58 2.82
N GLU A 202 -13.90 -27.89 3.58
CA GLU A 202 -13.73 -28.14 5.02
C GLU A 202 -14.82 -27.50 5.88
N GLY A 203 -15.40 -26.38 5.44
CA GLY A 203 -16.49 -25.68 6.13
C GLY A 203 -17.87 -26.35 6.01
N GLU A 204 -18.06 -27.24 5.02
CA GLU A 204 -19.30 -28.00 4.83
C GLU A 204 -19.37 -29.33 5.59
N LYS A 205 -18.31 -29.73 6.32
CA LYS A 205 -18.37 -30.95 7.14
C LYS A 205 -19.25 -30.73 8.38
N PRO A 206 -20.32 -31.51 8.58
CA PRO A 206 -21.15 -31.39 9.78
C PRO A 206 -20.35 -31.83 11.03
N PRO A 207 -20.71 -31.30 12.22
CA PRO A 207 -20.04 -31.59 13.48
C PRO A 207 -20.15 -33.06 13.92
#